data_AF-A0A848XW79-F1
#
_entry.id   AF-A0A848XW79-F1
#
_cell.length_a   1.000
_cell.length_b   1.000
_cell.length_c   1.000
_cell.angle_alpha   90.00
_cell.angle_beta   90.00
_cell.angle_gamma   90.00
#
_symmetry.space_group_name_H-M   'P 1'
#
loop_
_entity.id
_entity.type
_entity.pdbx_description
1 polymer ?
#
loop_
_entity_poly.entity_id
_entity_poly.type
_entity_poly.pdbx_seq_one_letter_code
_entity_poly.pdbx_strand_id
1 'polypeptide(L)'
;MLRPLSLLLVLFLAAPAFAQPSILGDWTGVLDISAVQPGGPQLTLVLHVMEEGDGFAATLDSPDQGAFGIPADEATFDGETLAFAVGSIGASYTGTVNTDGSQIEGTFNQGPMELPLVLMPYEAAEEMAAAADTKPAAIKPGDYSGSWAGAMPIPNGGEMRLTFHLTKAEDGSYTAVLDAPGQADNLDLGEIMVQGRSVNIDIMGQARFTGTVAEDERSMEGEMAQGDQKQPVTLTRQ
;
A
#
# COMPACT_ATOMS: atom_id res chain seq x y z
N MET A 1 -17.71 -19.93 -72.54
CA MET A 1 -16.84 -20.54 -71.51
C MET A 1 -15.97 -19.46 -70.92
N LEU A 2 -16.25 -19.00 -69.70
CA LEU A 2 -15.29 -18.33 -68.80
C LEU A 2 -15.85 -18.49 -67.37
N ARG A 3 -15.09 -19.17 -66.50
CA ARG A 3 -15.40 -19.31 -65.07
C ARG A 3 -14.73 -18.15 -64.31
N PRO A 4 -15.39 -17.45 -63.38
CA PRO A 4 -14.71 -16.49 -62.53
C PRO A 4 -13.89 -17.23 -61.47
N LEU A 5 -12.62 -16.87 -61.38
CA LEU A 5 -11.66 -17.36 -60.39
C LEU A 5 -11.87 -16.55 -59.09
N SER A 6 -12.43 -17.17 -58.05
CA SER A 6 -12.47 -16.56 -56.71
C SER A 6 -11.09 -16.64 -56.06
N LEU A 7 -10.50 -15.49 -55.77
CA LEU A 7 -9.29 -15.36 -54.96
C LEU A 7 -9.72 -15.26 -53.48
N LEU A 8 -9.46 -16.30 -52.68
CA LEU A 8 -9.69 -16.28 -51.23
C LEU A 8 -8.43 -15.71 -50.55
N LEU A 9 -8.52 -14.46 -50.07
CA LEU A 9 -7.48 -13.84 -49.25
C LEU A 9 -7.70 -14.26 -47.79
N VAL A 10 -6.84 -15.15 -47.26
CA VAL A 10 -6.83 -15.51 -45.84
C VAL A 10 -5.95 -14.49 -45.11
N LEU A 11 -6.58 -13.57 -44.39
CA LEU A 11 -5.92 -12.62 -43.50
C LEU A 11 -5.60 -13.35 -42.18
N PHE A 12 -4.32 -13.65 -41.93
CA PHE A 12 -3.87 -14.10 -40.61
C PHE A 12 -3.92 -12.90 -39.66
N LEU A 13 -4.94 -12.88 -38.81
CA LEU A 13 -5.01 -11.95 -37.68
C LEU A 13 -3.99 -12.41 -36.64
N ALA A 14 -2.86 -11.72 -36.53
CA ALA A 14 -1.96 -11.90 -35.40
C ALA A 14 -2.67 -11.40 -34.14
N ALA A 15 -3.14 -12.33 -33.30
CA ALA A 15 -3.64 -11.97 -31.99
C ALA A 15 -2.46 -11.42 -31.16
N PRO A 16 -2.63 -10.32 -30.40
CA PRO A 16 -1.63 -9.90 -29.45
C PRO A 16 -1.43 -11.04 -28.44
N ALA A 17 -0.21 -11.58 -28.39
CA ALA A 17 0.20 -12.49 -27.32
C ALA A 17 0.31 -11.63 -26.06
N PHE A 18 -0.70 -11.67 -25.21
CA PHE A 18 -0.55 -11.22 -23.83
C PHE A 18 0.46 -12.16 -23.18
N ALA A 19 1.61 -11.63 -22.76
CA ALA A 19 2.53 -12.37 -21.92
C ALA A 19 1.76 -12.78 -20.66
N GLN A 20 1.78 -14.06 -20.31
CA GLN A 20 1.17 -14.52 -19.07
C GLN A 20 1.88 -13.84 -17.89
N PRO A 21 1.16 -13.43 -16.83
CA PRO A 21 1.78 -12.95 -15.61
C PRO A 21 2.81 -13.99 -15.14
N SER A 22 4.05 -13.56 -14.93
CA SER A 22 5.09 -14.43 -14.38
C SER A 22 5.13 -14.24 -12.87
N ILE A 23 5.17 -15.34 -12.14
CA ILE A 23 5.36 -15.33 -10.68
C ILE A 23 6.83 -15.43 -10.27
N LEU A 24 7.75 -15.53 -11.25
CA LEU A 24 9.17 -15.70 -10.96
C LEU A 24 9.75 -14.47 -10.27
N GLY A 25 10.69 -14.70 -9.35
CA GLY A 25 11.35 -13.67 -8.58
C GLY A 25 10.88 -13.60 -7.13
N ASP A 26 11.16 -12.47 -6.52
CA ASP A 26 10.97 -12.26 -5.09
C ASP A 26 9.70 -11.46 -4.85
N TRP A 27 8.90 -11.92 -3.90
CA TRP A 27 7.63 -11.32 -3.52
C TRP A 27 7.59 -11.11 -2.02
N THR A 28 7.09 -9.96 -1.56
CA THR A 28 7.00 -9.65 -0.13
C THR A 28 5.59 -9.22 0.26
N GLY A 29 5.24 -9.54 1.50
CA GLY A 29 3.99 -9.13 2.11
C GLY A 29 4.11 -9.06 3.62
N VAL A 30 3.20 -8.31 4.25
CA VAL A 30 3.12 -8.19 5.70
C VAL A 30 1.97 -9.05 6.21
N LEU A 31 2.29 -10.06 7.00
CA LEU A 31 1.34 -10.89 7.71
C LEU A 31 0.97 -10.21 9.04
N ASP A 32 -0.26 -9.71 9.14
CA ASP A 32 -0.75 -9.02 10.34
C ASP A 32 -1.40 -10.01 11.33
N ILE A 33 -0.60 -10.54 12.27
CA ILE A 33 -1.12 -11.46 13.30
C ILE A 33 -2.05 -10.72 14.29
N SER A 34 -1.93 -9.38 14.38
CA SER A 34 -2.79 -8.59 15.27
C SER A 34 -4.28 -8.68 14.92
N ALA A 35 -4.59 -9.02 13.65
CA ALA A 35 -5.95 -9.24 13.16
C ALA A 35 -6.66 -10.44 13.81
N VAL A 36 -5.92 -11.46 14.24
CA VAL A 36 -6.47 -12.69 14.88
C VAL A 36 -6.08 -12.84 16.34
N GLN A 37 -5.05 -12.10 16.79
CA GLN A 37 -4.58 -12.12 18.17
C GLN A 37 -4.23 -10.69 18.63
N PRO A 38 -5.01 -10.09 19.56
CA PRO A 38 -4.70 -8.76 20.08
C PRO A 38 -3.27 -8.67 20.62
N GLY A 39 -2.52 -7.68 20.13
CA GLY A 39 -1.10 -7.48 20.46
C GLY A 39 -0.13 -8.42 19.73
N GLY A 40 -0.60 -9.15 18.72
CA GLY A 40 0.25 -9.94 17.82
C GLY A 40 1.18 -9.05 16.97
N PRO A 41 2.37 -9.56 16.59
CA PRO A 41 3.29 -8.82 15.74
C PRO A 41 2.81 -8.77 14.29
N GLN A 42 3.35 -7.83 13.52
CA GLN A 42 3.33 -7.91 12.06
C GLN A 42 4.63 -8.56 11.61
N LEU A 43 4.55 -9.51 10.67
CA LEU A 43 5.70 -10.24 10.17
C LEU A 43 5.84 -10.01 8.67
N THR A 44 7.00 -9.55 8.25
CA THR A 44 7.41 -9.49 6.86
C THR A 44 7.73 -10.89 6.38
N LEU A 45 7.08 -11.31 5.30
CA LEU A 45 7.37 -12.57 4.63
C LEU A 45 7.92 -12.28 3.24
N VAL A 46 9.00 -12.97 2.87
CA VAL A 46 9.56 -12.90 1.51
C VAL A 46 9.49 -14.29 0.88
N LEU A 47 8.76 -14.39 -0.22
CA LEU A 47 8.65 -15.59 -1.04
C LEU A 47 9.60 -15.45 -2.23
N HIS A 48 10.51 -16.40 -2.38
CA HIS A 48 11.39 -16.51 -3.54
C HIS A 48 10.85 -17.61 -4.45
N VAL A 49 10.52 -17.28 -5.70
CA VAL A 49 10.04 -18.24 -6.69
C VAL A 49 11.06 -18.37 -7.82
N MET A 50 11.48 -19.60 -8.10
CA MET A 50 12.43 -19.92 -9.16
C MET A 50 11.92 -21.04 -10.06
N GLU A 51 12.37 -21.06 -11.32
CA GLU A 51 12.07 -22.17 -12.23
C GLU A 51 12.79 -23.45 -11.77
N GLU A 52 12.06 -24.56 -11.73
CA GLU A 52 12.62 -25.88 -11.49
C GLU A 52 12.09 -26.87 -12.53
N GLY A 53 12.85 -27.07 -13.61
CA GLY A 53 12.44 -27.93 -14.72
C GLY A 53 11.19 -27.40 -15.42
N ASP A 54 10.12 -28.20 -15.46
CA ASP A 54 8.82 -27.80 -16.00
C ASP A 54 7.89 -27.18 -14.94
N GLY A 55 8.39 -26.95 -13.71
CA GLY A 55 7.64 -26.43 -12.57
C GLY A 55 8.37 -25.31 -11.83
N PHE A 56 8.04 -25.15 -10.55
CA PHE A 56 8.58 -24.08 -9.70
C PHE A 56 9.15 -24.66 -8.41
N ALA A 57 10.28 -24.11 -7.98
CA ALA A 57 10.74 -24.21 -6.61
C ALA A 57 10.45 -22.89 -5.88
N ALA A 58 10.22 -22.97 -4.57
CA ALA A 58 10.07 -21.78 -3.75
C ALA A 58 10.74 -21.91 -2.39
N THR A 59 11.21 -20.77 -1.86
CA THR A 59 11.64 -20.64 -0.47
C THR A 59 10.93 -19.47 0.19
N LEU A 60 10.70 -19.58 1.50
CA LEU A 60 10.08 -18.55 2.32
C LEU A 60 11.04 -18.06 3.40
N ASP A 61 11.09 -16.74 3.55
CA ASP A 61 11.82 -16.04 4.58
C ASP A 61 10.85 -15.31 5.51
N SER A 62 11.22 -15.20 6.78
CA SER A 62 10.59 -14.35 7.79
C SER A 62 11.71 -13.60 8.53
N PRO A 63 12.20 -12.48 7.96
CA PRO A 63 13.35 -11.75 8.50
C PRO A 63 13.13 -11.28 9.94
N ASP A 64 11.90 -10.87 10.28
CA ASP A 64 11.51 -10.44 11.63
C ASP A 64 11.64 -11.55 12.68
N GLN A 65 11.68 -12.81 12.24
CA GLN A 65 11.86 -13.99 13.08
C GLN A 65 13.25 -14.62 12.90
N GLY A 66 14.11 -14.05 12.04
CA GLY A 66 15.43 -14.57 11.73
C GLY A 66 15.43 -15.92 11.00
N ALA A 67 14.35 -16.25 10.29
CA ALA A 67 14.23 -17.49 9.54
C ALA A 67 14.36 -17.21 8.03
N PHE A 68 15.23 -17.94 7.35
CA PHE A 68 15.59 -17.68 5.95
C PHE A 68 15.78 -18.99 5.19
N GLY A 69 15.43 -18.96 3.91
CA GLY A 69 15.58 -20.07 2.96
C GLY A 69 14.75 -21.30 3.32
N ILE A 70 13.57 -21.14 3.95
CA ILE A 70 12.74 -22.29 4.32
C ILE A 70 12.14 -22.87 3.03
N PRO A 71 12.49 -24.08 2.61
CA PRO A 71 12.02 -24.62 1.34
C PRO A 71 10.53 -24.97 1.40
N ALA A 72 9.79 -24.59 0.36
CA ALA A 72 8.46 -25.13 0.11
C ALA A 72 8.58 -26.60 -0.32
N ASP A 73 7.70 -27.44 0.19
CA ASP A 73 7.59 -28.85 -0.23
C ASP A 73 6.95 -28.95 -1.63
N GLU A 74 6.08 -27.98 -1.95
CA GLU A 74 5.39 -27.86 -3.23
C GLU A 74 5.12 -26.38 -3.53
N ALA A 75 5.32 -25.98 -4.79
CA ALA A 75 4.94 -24.69 -5.33
C ALA A 75 4.32 -24.89 -6.72
N THR A 76 3.12 -24.34 -6.93
CA THR A 76 2.34 -24.51 -8.17
C THR A 76 1.78 -23.19 -8.64
N PHE A 77 1.70 -23.05 -9.96
CA PHE A 77 1.07 -21.91 -10.61
C PHE A 77 0.39 -22.37 -11.90
N ASP A 78 -0.91 -22.07 -12.02
CA ASP A 78 -1.72 -22.46 -13.18
C ASP A 78 -1.94 -21.33 -14.20
N GLY A 79 -1.25 -20.20 -14.02
CA GLY A 79 -1.41 -18.98 -14.82
C GLY A 79 -2.24 -17.90 -14.13
N GLU A 80 -2.94 -18.24 -13.05
CA GLU A 80 -3.77 -17.31 -12.28
C GLU A 80 -3.58 -17.48 -10.77
N THR A 81 -3.52 -18.73 -10.29
CA THR A 81 -3.44 -19.05 -8.87
C THR A 81 -2.06 -19.58 -8.51
N LEU A 82 -1.39 -18.91 -7.57
CA LEU A 82 -0.18 -19.38 -6.90
C LEU A 82 -0.58 -20.14 -5.63
N ALA A 83 -0.07 -21.36 -5.46
CA ALA A 83 -0.19 -22.10 -4.21
C ALA A 83 1.15 -22.71 -3.81
N PHE A 84 1.51 -22.61 -2.54
CA PHE A 84 2.69 -23.26 -1.99
C PHE A 84 2.45 -23.78 -0.58
N ALA A 85 3.20 -24.81 -0.18
CA ALA A 85 3.15 -25.40 1.15
C ALA A 85 4.54 -25.55 1.74
N VAL A 86 4.69 -25.22 3.02
CA VAL A 86 5.93 -25.33 3.80
C VAL A 86 5.64 -26.18 5.03
N GLY A 87 5.66 -27.51 4.84
CA GLY A 87 5.28 -28.49 5.85
C GLY A 87 6.19 -28.48 7.07
N SER A 88 7.45 -28.08 6.93
CA SER A 88 8.40 -27.94 8.05
C SER A 88 7.94 -26.96 9.14
N ILE A 89 7.10 -25.98 8.77
CA ILE A 89 6.50 -25.00 9.69
C ILE A 89 4.96 -25.08 9.72
N GLY A 90 4.38 -26.11 9.07
CA GLY A 90 2.94 -26.29 8.97
C GLY A 90 2.20 -25.12 8.32
N ALA A 91 2.83 -24.46 7.35
CA ALA A 91 2.26 -23.31 6.66
C ALA A 91 1.85 -23.62 5.22
N SER A 92 0.85 -22.90 4.70
CA SER A 92 0.48 -22.91 3.29
C SER A 92 -0.06 -21.55 2.86
N TYR A 93 -0.02 -21.29 1.57
CA TYR A 93 -0.59 -20.09 0.96
C TYR A 93 -1.32 -20.46 -0.32
N THR A 94 -2.39 -19.73 -0.60
CA THR A 94 -3.07 -19.77 -1.89
C THR A 94 -3.54 -18.36 -2.22
N GLY A 95 -3.14 -17.86 -3.39
CA GLY A 95 -3.50 -16.51 -3.83
C GLY A 95 -3.62 -16.40 -5.34
N THR A 96 -4.38 -15.39 -5.77
CA THR A 96 -4.65 -15.10 -7.17
C THR A 96 -3.88 -13.88 -7.61
N VAL A 97 -3.18 -13.99 -8.73
CA VAL A 97 -2.47 -12.87 -9.36
C VAL A 97 -3.51 -11.91 -9.94
N ASN A 98 -3.37 -10.62 -9.64
CA ASN A 98 -4.26 -9.61 -10.17
C ASN A 98 -4.02 -9.38 -11.69
N THR A 99 -4.92 -8.63 -12.34
CA THR A 99 -4.94 -8.50 -13.80
C THR A 99 -3.66 -7.88 -14.40
N ASP A 100 -2.97 -7.02 -13.65
CA ASP A 100 -1.73 -6.37 -14.08
C ASP A 100 -0.46 -7.09 -13.61
N GLY A 101 -0.60 -8.18 -12.84
CA GLY A 101 0.52 -8.96 -12.31
C GLY A 101 1.32 -8.26 -11.22
N SER A 102 0.81 -7.15 -10.66
CA SER A 102 1.50 -6.38 -9.63
C SER A 102 1.32 -6.93 -8.21
N GLN A 103 0.32 -7.79 -8.00
CA GLN A 103 -0.01 -8.33 -6.67
C GLN A 103 -0.55 -9.76 -6.76
N ILE A 104 -0.33 -10.52 -5.69
CA ILE A 104 -0.96 -11.81 -5.45
C ILE A 104 -1.77 -11.68 -4.16
N GLU A 105 -3.09 -11.68 -4.29
CA GLU A 105 -4.00 -11.58 -3.16
C GLU A 105 -4.37 -12.98 -2.72
N GLY A 106 -4.10 -13.31 -1.45
CA GLY A 106 -4.34 -14.67 -0.98
C GLY A 106 -4.48 -14.80 0.52
N THR A 107 -4.52 -16.07 0.93
CA THR A 107 -4.68 -16.48 2.31
C THR A 107 -3.48 -17.29 2.74
N PHE A 108 -2.82 -16.85 3.80
CA PHE A 108 -1.78 -17.58 4.49
C PHE A 108 -2.37 -18.36 5.67
N ASN A 109 -2.02 -19.64 5.75
CA ASN A 109 -2.44 -20.54 6.80
C ASN A 109 -1.21 -21.04 7.55
N GLN A 110 -1.27 -21.08 8.89
CA GLN A 110 -0.26 -21.75 9.71
C GLN A 110 -0.91 -22.34 10.96
N GLY A 111 -0.97 -23.68 11.03
CA GLY A 111 -1.70 -24.37 12.09
C GLY A 111 -3.19 -23.94 12.12
N PRO A 112 -3.71 -23.40 13.24
CA PRO A 112 -5.10 -22.93 13.34
C PRO A 112 -5.30 -21.49 12.83
N MET A 113 -4.23 -20.78 12.46
CA MET A 113 -4.31 -19.39 12.02
C MET A 113 -4.54 -19.32 10.51
N GLU A 114 -5.52 -18.51 10.12
CA GLU A 114 -5.83 -18.16 8.74
C GLU A 114 -5.84 -16.63 8.64
N LEU A 115 -5.00 -16.07 7.78
CA LEU A 115 -4.79 -14.62 7.66
C LEU A 115 -4.70 -14.21 6.19
N PRO A 116 -5.29 -13.07 5.80
CA PRO A 116 -5.05 -12.51 4.48
C PRO A 116 -3.58 -12.10 4.35
N LEU A 117 -3.00 -12.37 3.19
CA LEU A 117 -1.65 -11.95 2.83
C LEU A 117 -1.64 -11.52 1.36
N VAL A 118 -1.28 -10.26 1.14
CA VAL A 118 -1.04 -9.72 -0.20
C VAL A 118 0.46 -9.71 -0.42
N LEU A 119 0.90 -10.35 -1.51
CA LEU A 119 2.28 -10.35 -1.94
C LEU A 119 2.47 -9.38 -3.10
N MET A 120 3.53 -8.58 -3.07
CA MET A 120 3.94 -7.66 -4.12
C MET A 120 5.40 -7.92 -4.52
N PRO A 121 5.83 -7.60 -5.76
CA PRO A 121 7.23 -7.77 -6.15
C PRO A 121 8.18 -7.05 -5.19
N TYR A 122 9.23 -7.74 -4.76
CA TYR A 122 10.17 -7.25 -3.74
C TYR A 122 10.81 -5.92 -4.14
N GLU A 123 11.20 -5.74 -5.41
CA GLU A 123 11.75 -4.47 -5.90
C GLU A 123 10.74 -3.31 -5.83
N ALA A 124 9.47 -3.58 -6.15
CA ALA A 124 8.42 -2.57 -6.03
C ALA A 124 8.13 -2.23 -4.56
N ALA A 125 8.17 -3.25 -3.69
CA ALA A 125 8.07 -3.06 -2.26
C ALA A 125 9.30 -2.36 -1.67
N GLU A 126 10.51 -2.60 -2.19
CA GLU A 126 11.73 -1.86 -1.83
C GLU A 126 11.69 -0.43 -2.36
N GLU A 127 11.12 -0.16 -3.53
CA GLU A 127 10.94 1.19 -4.05
C GLU A 127 9.87 1.95 -3.22
N MET A 128 8.76 1.30 -2.88
CA MET A 128 7.76 1.82 -1.95
C MET A 128 8.32 1.98 -0.54
N ALA A 129 9.13 1.03 -0.07
CA ALA A 129 9.80 1.09 1.21
C ALA A 129 10.93 2.12 1.20
N ALA A 130 11.64 2.36 0.10
CA ALA A 130 12.64 3.43 -0.02
C ALA A 130 11.98 4.80 -0.18
N ALA A 131 10.79 4.86 -0.76
CA ALA A 131 9.93 6.04 -0.72
C ALA A 131 9.36 6.30 0.69
N ALA A 132 9.15 5.25 1.50
CA ALA A 132 8.72 5.34 2.90
C ALA A 132 9.89 5.44 3.91
N ASP A 133 11.09 5.00 3.53
CA ASP A 133 12.34 4.94 4.29
C ASP A 133 13.31 6.02 3.79
N THR A 134 12.76 7.17 3.40
CA THR A 134 13.39 8.39 3.87
C THR A 134 13.34 8.32 5.39
N LYS A 135 14.42 7.84 6.04
CA LYS A 135 14.76 8.13 7.44
C LYS A 135 14.04 9.42 7.82
N PRO A 136 13.08 9.44 8.80
CA PRO A 136 12.15 10.55 8.97
C PRO A 136 12.93 11.83 8.82
N ALA A 137 12.65 12.56 7.73
CA ALA A 137 13.49 13.66 7.27
C ALA A 137 13.83 14.47 8.50
N ALA A 138 15.14 14.62 8.79
CA ALA A 138 15.59 15.19 10.06
C ALA A 138 14.73 16.42 10.36
N ILE A 139 13.90 16.31 11.39
CA ILE A 139 12.91 17.33 11.70
C ILE A 139 13.70 18.61 11.89
N LYS A 140 13.59 19.53 10.93
CA LYS A 140 14.10 20.88 11.11
C LYS A 140 13.13 21.54 12.06
N PRO A 141 13.51 21.84 13.31
CA PRO A 141 12.55 22.36 14.29
C PRO A 141 11.84 23.60 13.73
N GLY A 142 10.51 23.61 13.77
CA GLY A 142 9.66 24.65 13.18
C GLY A 142 9.45 24.55 11.66
N ASP A 143 9.81 23.43 11.04
CA ASP A 143 9.47 23.09 9.65
C ASP A 143 8.48 21.91 9.62
N TYR A 144 7.21 22.24 9.39
CA TYR A 144 6.11 21.27 9.38
C TYR A 144 5.85 20.70 7.98
N SER A 145 6.73 20.94 7.00
CA SER A 145 6.59 20.36 5.66
C SER A 145 6.57 18.84 5.71
N GLY A 146 5.83 18.21 4.80
CA GLY A 146 5.67 16.76 4.71
C GLY A 146 4.22 16.32 4.88
N SER A 147 4.03 15.01 4.98
CA SER A 147 2.71 14.38 5.00
C SER A 147 2.23 14.19 6.44
N TRP A 148 0.99 14.58 6.72
CA TRP A 148 0.33 14.46 8.02
C TRP A 148 -0.97 13.69 7.86
N ALA A 149 -1.03 12.46 8.36
CA ALA A 149 -2.16 11.57 8.17
C ALA A 149 -2.90 11.31 9.49
N GLY A 150 -4.23 11.21 9.43
CA GLY A 150 -5.04 10.86 10.60
C GLY A 150 -6.39 10.27 10.23
N ALA A 151 -6.99 9.59 11.21
CA ALA A 151 -8.36 9.09 11.13
C ALA A 151 -9.27 10.01 11.95
N MET A 152 -10.31 10.54 11.29
CA MET A 152 -11.35 11.34 11.90
C MET A 152 -12.61 10.49 12.10
N PRO A 153 -13.09 10.30 13.34
CA PRO A 153 -14.35 9.60 13.56
C PRO A 153 -15.53 10.41 13.00
N ILE A 154 -16.40 9.77 12.22
CA ILE A 154 -17.65 10.38 11.75
C ILE A 154 -18.78 9.90 12.66
N PRO A 155 -19.55 10.81 13.29
CA PRO A 155 -20.70 10.44 14.11
C PRO A 155 -21.67 9.55 13.31
N ASN A 156 -21.87 8.32 13.78
CA ASN A 156 -22.75 7.30 13.15
C ASN A 156 -22.31 6.84 11.75
N GLY A 157 -21.06 7.06 11.34
CA GLY A 157 -20.61 6.86 9.95
C GLY A 157 -19.23 6.22 9.74
N GLY A 158 -18.61 5.67 10.79
CA GLY A 158 -17.26 5.07 10.71
C GLY A 158 -16.15 6.09 10.95
N GLU A 159 -15.01 5.94 10.28
CA GLU A 159 -13.90 6.90 10.32
C GLU A 159 -13.51 7.32 8.90
N MET A 160 -13.11 8.58 8.73
CA MET A 160 -12.57 9.11 7.49
C MET A 160 -11.06 9.34 7.64
N ARG A 161 -10.27 8.79 6.72
CA ARG A 161 -8.84 9.05 6.65
C ARG A 161 -8.56 10.29 5.84
N LEU A 162 -7.66 11.11 6.35
CA LEU A 162 -7.23 12.37 5.74
C LEU A 162 -5.70 12.42 5.78
N THR A 163 -5.09 12.85 4.68
CA THR A 163 -3.66 13.13 4.59
C THR A 163 -3.45 14.53 4.06
N PHE A 164 -2.79 15.39 4.84
CA PHE A 164 -2.36 16.71 4.39
C PHE A 164 -0.89 16.67 4.00
N HIS A 165 -0.58 17.09 2.78
CA HIS A 165 0.80 17.30 2.33
C HIS A 165 1.12 18.79 2.42
N LEU A 166 1.93 19.15 3.42
CA LEU A 166 2.33 20.54 3.66
C LEU A 166 3.64 20.84 2.94
N THR A 167 3.71 21.97 2.24
CA THR A 167 4.94 22.43 1.58
C THR A 167 5.27 23.85 2.04
N LYS A 168 6.44 24.05 2.64
CA LYS A 168 6.95 25.38 2.96
C LYS A 168 7.63 26.02 1.75
N ALA A 169 7.23 27.22 1.39
CA ALA A 169 7.87 28.01 0.35
C ALA A 169 9.10 28.77 0.87
N GLU A 170 9.93 29.31 -0.04
CA GLU A 170 11.16 30.05 0.33
C GLU A 170 10.89 31.30 1.18
N ASP A 171 9.73 31.92 1.02
CA ASP A 171 9.29 33.09 1.80
C ASP A 171 8.75 32.72 3.20
N GLY A 172 8.66 31.42 3.50
CA GLY A 172 8.18 30.89 4.77
C GLY A 172 6.67 30.65 4.85
N SER A 173 5.90 30.99 3.80
CA SER A 173 4.51 30.57 3.66
C SER A 173 4.41 29.05 3.52
N TYR A 174 3.21 28.51 3.80
CA TYR A 174 2.93 27.08 3.62
C TYR A 174 1.77 26.92 2.64
N THR A 175 1.86 25.92 1.78
CA THR A 175 0.72 25.41 1.02
C THR A 175 0.34 24.02 1.50
N ALA A 176 -0.89 23.60 1.21
CA ALA A 176 -1.38 22.26 1.54
C ALA A 176 -2.09 21.60 0.36
N VAL A 177 -1.86 20.30 0.22
CA VAL A 177 -2.67 19.39 -0.60
C VAL A 177 -3.37 18.40 0.32
N LEU A 178 -4.60 18.01 -0.01
CA LEU A 178 -5.39 17.05 0.74
C LEU A 178 -5.70 15.80 -0.09
N ASP A 179 -5.42 14.65 0.52
CA ASP A 179 -5.85 13.33 0.05
C ASP A 179 -6.82 12.71 1.06
N ALA A 180 -7.96 12.24 0.56
CA ALA A 180 -9.02 11.62 1.36
C ALA A 180 -9.70 10.52 0.53
N PRO A 181 -9.42 9.23 0.78
CA PRO A 181 -9.93 8.14 -0.04
C PRO A 181 -11.46 8.19 -0.23
N GLY A 182 -11.91 8.22 -1.49
CA GLY A 182 -13.32 8.30 -1.86
C GLY A 182 -13.97 9.69 -1.72
N GLN A 183 -13.21 10.72 -1.35
CA GLN A 183 -13.68 12.09 -1.14
C GLN A 183 -12.87 13.12 -1.94
N ALA A 184 -11.54 13.05 -1.86
CA ALA A 184 -10.62 13.95 -2.52
C ALA A 184 -9.35 13.20 -2.92
N ASP A 185 -8.86 13.47 -4.13
CA ASP A 185 -7.61 12.94 -4.67
C ASP A 185 -6.76 14.14 -5.08
N ASN A 186 -5.63 14.34 -4.38
CA ASN A 186 -4.66 15.42 -4.59
C ASN A 186 -5.30 16.82 -4.70
N LEU A 187 -6.19 17.15 -3.76
CA LEU A 187 -6.91 18.43 -3.74
C LEU A 187 -5.99 19.54 -3.25
N ASP A 188 -5.62 20.46 -4.14
CA ASP A 188 -4.85 21.66 -3.79
C ASP A 188 -5.71 22.65 -2.97
N LEU A 189 -5.25 22.94 -1.74
CA LEU A 189 -5.91 23.87 -0.82
C LEU A 189 -5.30 25.28 -0.88
N GLY A 190 -4.22 25.48 -1.64
CA GLY A 190 -3.50 26.74 -1.71
C GLY A 190 -2.74 27.06 -0.41
N GLU A 191 -2.57 28.36 -0.15
CA GLU A 191 -1.83 28.86 1.02
C GLU A 191 -2.62 28.63 2.32
N ILE A 192 -1.93 28.13 3.33
CA ILE A 192 -2.45 27.87 4.67
C ILE A 192 -1.77 28.74 5.73
N MET A 193 -2.43 28.90 6.88
CA MET A 193 -1.88 29.71 7.96
C MET A 193 -1.12 28.83 8.96
N VAL A 194 0.18 29.08 9.08
CA VAL A 194 1.05 28.49 10.12
C VAL A 194 1.59 29.61 11.01
N GLN A 195 1.29 29.56 12.31
CA GLN A 195 1.77 30.52 13.31
C GLN A 195 2.30 29.80 14.54
N GLY A 196 3.62 29.81 14.75
CA GLY A 196 4.25 29.06 15.84
C GLY A 196 4.04 27.56 15.65
N ARG A 197 3.31 26.91 16.57
CA ARG A 197 2.89 25.50 16.47
C ARG A 197 1.46 25.33 15.96
N SER A 198 0.73 26.41 15.72
CA SER A 198 -0.65 26.35 15.26
C SER A 198 -0.73 26.30 13.74
N VAL A 199 -1.54 25.39 13.22
CA VAL A 199 -1.80 25.18 11.80
C VAL A 199 -3.30 25.34 11.56
N ASN A 200 -3.67 26.16 10.58
CA ASN A 200 -5.05 26.38 10.18
C ASN A 200 -5.19 26.23 8.66
N ILE A 201 -6.04 25.30 8.27
CA ILE A 201 -6.25 24.88 6.88
C ILE A 201 -7.71 25.09 6.54
N ASP A 202 -7.97 25.94 5.55
CA ASP A 202 -9.29 26.11 4.97
C ASP A 202 -9.47 25.11 3.82
N ILE A 203 -10.52 24.31 3.89
CA ILE A 203 -10.84 23.31 2.89
C ILE A 203 -11.97 23.87 2.02
N MET A 204 -11.58 24.68 1.04
CA MET A 204 -12.48 25.26 0.02
C MET A 204 -13.69 26.02 0.60
N GLY A 205 -13.53 26.65 1.77
CA GLY A 205 -14.61 27.33 2.49
C GLY A 205 -15.71 26.41 3.05
N GLN A 206 -15.58 25.09 2.91
CA GLN A 206 -16.56 24.11 3.37
C GLN A 206 -16.25 23.58 4.76
N ALA A 207 -14.98 23.33 5.02
CA ALA A 207 -14.49 22.87 6.31
C ALA A 207 -13.20 23.59 6.68
N ARG A 208 -12.85 23.54 7.97
CA ARG A 208 -11.61 24.11 8.47
C ARG A 208 -10.99 23.17 9.47
N PHE A 209 -9.73 22.83 9.27
CA PHE A 209 -8.92 22.19 10.28
C PHE A 209 -8.16 23.24 11.09
N THR A 210 -8.14 23.10 12.41
CA THR A 210 -7.31 23.91 13.31
C THR A 210 -6.61 22.98 14.29
N GLY A 211 -5.27 22.95 14.23
CA GLY A 211 -4.46 22.05 15.06
C GLY A 211 -3.24 22.71 15.65
N THR A 212 -2.66 22.05 16.64
CA THR A 212 -1.41 22.42 17.29
C THR A 212 -0.42 21.25 17.19
N VAL A 213 0.76 21.53 16.64
CA VAL A 213 1.86 20.58 16.53
C VAL A 213 2.46 20.31 17.92
N ALA A 214 2.67 19.05 18.25
CA ALA A 214 3.31 18.62 19.49
C ALA A 214 4.78 19.08 19.55
N GLU A 215 5.37 19.10 20.75
CA GLU A 215 6.77 19.56 20.93
C GLU A 215 7.80 18.65 20.25
N ASP A 216 7.46 17.37 20.05
CA ASP A 216 8.28 16.42 19.30
C ASP A 216 8.12 16.55 17.78
N GLU A 217 7.20 17.41 17.33
CA GLU A 217 6.84 17.67 15.93
C GLU A 217 6.47 16.41 15.13
N ARG A 218 5.98 15.37 15.83
CA ARG A 218 5.53 14.10 15.22
C ARG A 218 4.02 13.96 15.16
N SER A 219 3.30 14.68 16.01
CA SER A 219 1.84 14.69 16.00
C SER A 219 1.28 16.11 15.97
N MET A 220 0.05 16.22 15.48
CA MET A 220 -0.72 17.45 15.49
C MET A 220 -2.13 17.13 15.97
N GLU A 221 -2.50 17.70 17.11
CA GLU A 221 -3.84 17.56 17.67
C GLU A 221 -4.68 18.75 17.24
N GLY A 222 -5.88 18.49 16.71
CA GLY A 222 -6.75 19.55 16.24
C GLY A 222 -8.21 19.16 16.15
N GLU A 223 -8.99 20.09 15.62
CA GLU A 223 -10.40 19.91 15.32
C GLU A 223 -10.66 20.23 13.85
N MET A 224 -11.48 19.41 13.21
CA MET A 224 -12.10 19.70 11.93
C MET A 224 -13.50 20.27 12.18
N ALA A 225 -13.73 21.50 11.71
CA ALA A 225 -15.01 22.18 11.80
C ALA A 225 -15.69 22.19 10.42
N GLN A 226 -16.94 21.77 10.35
CA GLN A 226 -17.79 21.83 9.17
C GLN A 226 -19.16 22.37 9.58
N GLY A 227 -19.47 23.61 9.21
CA GLY A 227 -20.62 24.34 9.77
C GLY A 227 -20.51 24.47 11.30
N ASP A 228 -21.57 24.08 12.02
CA ASP A 228 -21.60 24.07 13.49
C ASP A 228 -20.98 22.80 14.11
N GLN A 229 -20.66 21.79 13.30
CA GLN A 229 -20.08 20.54 13.78
C GLN A 229 -18.57 20.67 13.90
N LYS A 230 -18.04 20.11 14.99
CA LYS A 230 -16.61 19.99 15.24
C LYS A 230 -16.27 18.57 15.62
N GLN A 231 -15.20 18.06 15.04
CA GLN A 231 -14.74 16.72 15.27
C GLN A 231 -13.24 16.74 15.57
N PRO A 232 -12.77 16.15 16.69
CA PRO A 232 -11.34 16.02 16.95
C PRO A 232 -10.66 15.13 15.91
N VAL A 233 -9.44 15.52 15.56
CA VAL A 233 -8.55 14.79 14.65
C VAL A 233 -7.14 14.85 15.21
N THR A 234 -6.47 13.71 15.28
CA THR A 234 -5.04 13.64 15.52
C THR A 234 -4.36 13.23 14.24
N LEU A 235 -3.44 14.07 13.76
CA LEU A 235 -2.59 13.78 12.62
C LEU A 235 -1.22 13.34 13.10
N THR A 236 -0.65 12.36 12.42
CA THR A 236 0.72 11.86 12.64
C THR A 236 1.53 12.12 11.39
N ARG A 237 2.73 12.68 11.58
CA ARG A 237 3.68 12.90 10.49
C ARG A 237 4.14 11.54 9.94
N GLN A 238 4.10 11.38 8.62
CA GLN A 238 4.61 10.21 7.91
C GLN A 238 6.08 10.40 7.56
#